data_AF-A8DVW5-F1
#
_entry.id   AF-A8DVW5-F1
#
_cell.length_a   1.000
_cell.length_b   1.000
_cell.length_c   1.000
_cell.angle_alpha   90.00
_cell.angle_beta   90.00
_cell.angle_gamma   90.00
#
_symmetry.space_group_name_H-M   'P 1'
#
loop_
_entity.id
_entity.type
_entity.pdbx_description
1 polymer ?
#
loop_
_entity_poly.entity_id
_entity_poly.type
_entity_poly.pdbx_seq_one_letter_code
_entity_poly.pdbx_strand_id
1 'polypeptide(L)'
;FKLITTVQDLKKYFDADQLTPEFNGTFHYDHDDWIRFRIKLEPFMTGCRSAAKLAMGVMHQFTNTKLGDSVPECKILLEQHQQKVKEVFEDSRLSALQVEGEQILI
;
A
#
# COMPACT_ATOMS: atom_id res chain seq x y z
N PHE A 1 -27.74 3.93 0.81
CA PHE A 1 -27.21 3.15 -0.33
C PHE A 1 -28.09 3.39 -1.54
N LYS A 2 -27.52 3.75 -2.69
CA LYS A 2 -28.27 3.93 -3.94
C LYS A 2 -28.08 2.68 -4.80
N LEU A 3 -29.17 2.04 -5.20
CA LEU A 3 -29.14 0.93 -6.14
C LEU A 3 -28.97 1.49 -7.57
N ILE A 4 -27.99 0.97 -8.30
CA ILE A 4 -27.76 1.28 -9.71
C ILE A 4 -28.39 0.15 -10.52
N THR A 5 -29.41 0.45 -11.34
CA THR A 5 -30.13 -0.57 -12.13
C THR A 5 -30.03 -0.36 -13.63
N THR A 6 -29.39 0.73 -14.09
CA THR A 6 -29.25 1.05 -15.52
C THR A 6 -27.82 1.42 -15.87
N VAL A 7 -27.44 1.21 -17.13
CA VAL A 7 -26.13 1.64 -17.67
C VAL A 7 -26.00 3.17 -17.67
N GLN A 8 -27.09 3.91 -17.93
CA GLN A 8 -27.10 5.37 -17.78
C GLN A 8 -26.75 5.83 -16.36
N ASP A 9 -27.21 5.11 -15.33
CA ASP A 9 -26.87 5.43 -13.95
C ASP A 9 -25.42 5.07 -13.62
N LEU A 10 -24.88 4.00 -14.22
CA LEU A 10 -23.48 3.60 -14.07
C LEU A 10 -22.53 4.67 -14.63
N LYS A 11 -22.85 5.25 -15.79
CA LYS A 11 -22.07 6.31 -16.46
C LYS A 11 -21.98 7.64 -15.68
N LYS A 12 -22.69 7.78 -14.56
CA LYS A 12 -22.53 8.92 -13.63
C LYS A 12 -21.31 8.78 -12.73
N TYR A 13 -20.70 7.59 -12.68
CA TYR A 13 -19.61 7.25 -11.77
C TYR A 13 -18.35 6.77 -12.49
N PHE A 14 -18.46 6.36 -13.76
CA PHE A 14 -17.38 5.82 -14.56
C PHE A 14 -17.35 6.50 -15.92
N ASP A 15 -16.14 6.85 -16.34
CA ASP A 15 -15.89 7.36 -17.68
C ASP A 15 -16.02 6.24 -18.73
N ALA A 16 -16.24 6.62 -19.99
CA ALA A 16 -16.46 5.64 -21.06
C ALA A 16 -15.24 4.72 -21.25
N ASP A 17 -14.03 5.21 -21.03
CA ASP A 17 -12.77 4.49 -21.12
C ASP A 17 -12.49 3.53 -19.95
N GLN A 18 -13.37 3.51 -18.94
CA GLN A 18 -13.35 2.57 -17.82
C GLN A 18 -14.42 1.47 -17.94
N LEU A 19 -15.29 1.58 -18.95
CA LEU A 19 -16.39 0.65 -19.18
C LEU A 19 -16.12 -0.22 -20.40
N THR A 20 -16.45 -1.50 -20.31
CA THR A 20 -16.36 -2.43 -21.43
C THR A 20 -17.44 -2.16 -22.49
N PRO A 21 -17.27 -2.64 -23.74
CA PRO A 21 -18.24 -2.42 -24.81
C PRO A 21 -19.66 -2.90 -24.47
N GLU A 22 -19.83 -3.95 -23.66
CA GLU A 22 -21.15 -4.40 -23.20
C GLU A 22 -21.91 -3.35 -22.35
N PHE A 23 -21.20 -2.36 -21.78
CA PHE A 23 -21.78 -1.22 -21.06
C PHE A 23 -21.66 0.10 -21.84
N ASN A 24 -21.51 0.03 -23.16
CA ASN A 24 -21.31 1.18 -24.04
C ASN A 24 -20.10 2.04 -23.64
N GLY A 25 -18.99 1.41 -23.27
CA GLY A 25 -17.69 2.06 -23.08
C GLY A 25 -16.67 1.69 -24.15
N THR A 26 -15.44 2.15 -23.96
CA THR A 26 -14.30 1.99 -24.89
C THR A 26 -13.16 1.16 -24.31
N PHE A 27 -13.30 0.62 -23.10
CA PHE A 27 -12.30 -0.25 -22.48
C PHE A 27 -12.35 -1.66 -23.07
N HIS A 28 -11.38 -2.04 -23.89
CA HIS A 28 -11.30 -3.40 -24.40
C HIS A 28 -10.60 -4.31 -23.38
N TYR A 29 -11.38 -5.15 -22.71
CA TYR A 29 -10.86 -6.14 -21.79
C TYR A 29 -10.04 -7.21 -22.52
N ASP A 30 -8.83 -7.45 -22.04
CA ASP A 30 -7.98 -8.57 -22.41
C ASP A 30 -7.68 -9.42 -21.16
N HIS A 31 -8.01 -10.71 -21.24
CA HIS A 31 -7.84 -11.63 -20.12
C HIS A 31 -6.38 -11.92 -19.80
N ASP A 32 -5.53 -12.03 -20.82
CA ASP A 32 -4.11 -12.32 -20.66
C ASP A 32 -3.39 -11.13 -20.04
N ASP A 33 -3.72 -9.91 -20.46
CA ASP A 33 -3.19 -8.70 -19.85
C ASP A 33 -3.66 -8.52 -18.42
N TRP A 34 -4.92 -8.83 -18.12
CA TRP A 34 -5.42 -8.84 -16.75
C TRP A 34 -4.67 -9.84 -15.87
N ILE A 35 -4.42 -11.07 -16.35
CA ILE A 35 -3.62 -12.06 -15.63
C ILE A 35 -2.20 -11.55 -15.39
N ARG A 36 -1.52 -11.03 -16.42
CA ARG A 36 -0.15 -10.50 -16.30
C ARG A 36 -0.08 -9.39 -15.26
N PHE A 37 -1.05 -8.48 -15.27
CA PHE A 37 -1.16 -7.44 -14.25
C PHE A 37 -1.33 -8.03 -12.85
N ARG A 38 -2.23 -9.00 -12.66
CA ARG A 38 -2.47 -9.65 -11.37
C ARG A 38 -1.24 -10.37 -10.82
N ILE A 39 -0.45 -11.02 -11.68
CA ILE A 39 0.80 -11.68 -11.31
C ILE A 39 1.81 -10.68 -10.73
N LYS A 40 1.87 -9.45 -11.25
CA LYS A 40 2.71 -8.37 -10.70
C LYS A 40 2.08 -7.75 -9.43
N LEU A 41 0.77 -7.53 -9.44
CA LEU A 41 0.04 -6.85 -8.37
C LEU A 41 0.04 -7.62 -7.05
N GLU A 42 -0.15 -8.93 -7.08
CA GLU A 42 -0.31 -9.72 -5.86
C GLU A 42 0.94 -9.75 -4.95
N PRO A 43 2.16 -9.99 -5.48
CA PRO A 43 3.40 -9.86 -4.73
C PRO A 43 3.61 -8.45 -4.19
N PHE A 44 3.41 -7.43 -5.03
CA PHE A 44 3.54 -6.02 -4.62
C PHE A 44 2.64 -5.69 -3.43
N MET A 45 1.35 -6.01 -3.53
CA MET A 45 0.38 -5.78 -2.44
C MET A 45 0.76 -6.55 -1.17
N THR A 46 1.35 -7.73 -1.31
CA THR A 46 1.86 -8.52 -0.17
C THR A 46 3.07 -7.86 0.46
N GLY A 47 3.99 -7.33 -0.33
CA GLY A 47 5.12 -6.56 0.15
C GLY A 47 4.67 -5.28 0.86
N CYS A 48 3.74 -4.50 0.30
CA CYS A 48 3.16 -3.32 0.96
C CYS A 48 2.58 -3.65 2.34
N ARG A 49 1.82 -4.76 2.46
CA ARG A 49 1.30 -5.22 3.76
C ARG A 49 2.41 -5.59 4.74
N SER A 50 3.47 -6.25 4.26
CA SER A 50 4.62 -6.64 5.07
C SER A 50 5.39 -5.42 5.59
N ALA A 51 5.64 -4.44 4.73
CA ALA A 51 6.24 -3.15 5.07
C ALA A 51 5.39 -2.38 6.09
N ALA A 52 4.07 -2.28 5.86
CA ALA A 52 3.16 -1.64 6.80
C ALA A 52 3.17 -2.34 8.17
N LYS A 53 3.21 -3.67 8.19
CA LYS A 53 3.30 -4.45 9.44
C LYS A 53 4.59 -4.17 10.21
N LEU A 54 5.72 -4.04 9.52
CA LEU A 54 6.99 -3.66 10.16
C LEU A 54 6.86 -2.28 10.82
N ALA A 55 6.42 -1.28 10.07
CA ALA A 55 6.27 0.09 10.58
C ALA A 55 5.31 0.15 11.77
N MET A 56 4.15 -0.50 11.68
CA MET A 56 3.19 -0.60 12.79
C MET A 56 3.79 -1.32 14.00
N GLY A 57 4.60 -2.37 13.79
CA GLY A 57 5.29 -3.08 14.87
C GLY A 57 6.26 -2.17 15.64
N VAL A 58 7.01 -1.32 14.94
CA VAL A 58 7.91 -0.33 15.58
C VAL A 58 7.11 0.75 16.32
N MET A 59 6.05 1.29 15.71
CA MET A 59 5.16 2.26 16.37
C MET A 59 4.51 1.68 17.63
N HIS A 60 4.09 0.41 17.58
CA HIS A 60 3.52 -0.27 18.73
C HIS A 60 4.54 -0.45 19.85
N GLN A 61 5.80 -0.76 19.54
CA GLN A 61 6.86 -0.79 20.54
C GLN A 61 7.01 0.57 21.21
N PHE A 62 7.10 1.67 20.45
CA PHE A 62 7.24 3.01 21.01
C PHE A 62 6.07 3.41 21.91
N THR A 63 4.85 3.04 21.53
CA THR A 63 3.64 3.36 22.29
C THR A 63 3.59 2.63 23.64
N ASN A 64 4.17 1.43 23.73
CA ASN A 64 4.19 0.61 24.95
C ASN A 64 5.47 0.75 25.77
N THR A 65 6.47 1.48 25.26
CA THR A 65 7.70 1.76 25.99
C THR A 65 7.40 2.60 27.23
N LYS A 66 7.81 2.12 28.41
CA LYS A 66 7.82 2.93 29.64
C LYS A 66 9.00 3.90 29.60
N LEU A 67 8.78 5.12 30.07
CA LEU A 67 9.87 6.08 30.26
C LEU A 67 10.84 5.57 31.34
N GLY A 68 12.12 5.90 31.17
CA GLY A 68 13.13 5.61 32.19
C GLY A 68 12.95 6.51 33.42
N ASP A 69 13.43 6.05 34.56
CA ASP A 69 13.33 6.77 35.83
C ASP A 69 14.42 7.85 35.98
N SER A 70 15.37 7.90 35.05
CA SER A 70 16.48 8.83 35.03
C SER A 70 16.72 9.47 33.64
N VAL A 71 17.36 10.65 33.64
CA VAL A 71 17.75 11.34 32.40
C VAL A 71 18.67 10.47 31.52
N PRO A 72 19.68 9.75 32.05
CA PRO A 72 20.50 8.84 31.25
C PRO A 72 19.67 7.72 30.60
N GLU A 73 18.73 7.10 31.32
CA GLU A 73 17.86 6.06 30.76
C GLU A 73 16.97 6.60 29.65
N CYS A 74 16.37 7.77 29.84
CA CYS A 74 15.56 8.43 28.81
C CYS A 74 16.37 8.74 27.54
N LYS A 75 17.65 9.12 27.67
CA LYS A 75 18.53 9.37 26.52
C LYS A 75 18.81 8.08 25.75
N ILE A 76 19.17 7.00 26.44
CA ILE A 76 19.40 5.69 25.82
C ILE A 76 18.15 5.22 25.09
N LEU A 77 16.98 5.39 25.70
CA LEU A 77 15.70 5.01 25.10
C LEU A 77 15.41 5.81 23.82
N LEU A 78 15.68 7.11 23.82
CA LEU A 78 15.53 7.96 22.63
C LEU A 78 16.46 7.52 21.50
N GLU A 79 17.73 7.21 21.81
CA GLU A 79 18.70 6.71 20.82
C GLU A 79 18.24 5.38 20.21
N GLN A 80 17.73 4.46 21.04
CA GLN A 80 17.15 3.20 20.56
C GLN A 80 15.93 3.42 19.66
N HIS A 81 15.05 4.36 20.00
CA HIS A 81 13.90 4.69 19.16
C HIS A 81 14.34 5.28 17.82
N GLN A 82 15.31 6.20 17.81
CA GLN A 82 15.86 6.77 16.57
C GLN A 82 16.49 5.69 15.68
N GLN A 83 17.24 4.77 16.26
CA GLN A 83 17.85 3.66 15.53
C GLN A 83 16.79 2.73 14.91
N LYS A 84 15.73 2.37 15.65
CA LYS A 84 14.62 1.57 15.10
C LYS A 84 13.87 2.27 13.98
N VAL A 85 13.67 3.59 14.06
CA VAL A 85 13.07 4.36 12.96
C VAL A 85 13.96 4.28 11.72
N LYS A 86 15.27 4.48 11.89
CA LYS A 86 16.24 4.40 10.81
C LYS A 86 16.23 3.03 10.13
N GLU A 87 16.21 1.94 10.91
CA GLU A 87 16.12 0.57 10.40
C GLU A 87 14.87 0.33 9.55
N VAL A 88 13.73 0.92 9.93
CA VAL A 88 12.51 0.83 9.10
C VAL A 88 12.74 1.51 7.76
N PHE A 89 13.31 2.72 7.74
CA PHE A 89 13.55 3.44 6.49
C PHE A 89 14.63 2.82 5.60
N GLU A 90 15.61 2.13 6.20
CA GLU A 90 16.67 1.41 5.50
C GLU A 90 16.26 -0.01 5.07
N ASP A 91 15.04 -0.45 5.39
CA ASP A 91 14.53 -1.74 4.99
C ASP A 91 14.48 -1.86 3.46
N SER A 92 15.26 -2.78 2.90
CA SER A 92 15.39 -2.98 1.46
C SER A 92 14.07 -3.34 0.77
N ARG A 93 13.07 -3.83 1.51
CA ARG A 93 11.74 -4.09 0.97
C ARG A 93 11.01 -2.78 0.66
N LEU A 94 11.25 -1.70 1.41
CA LEU A 94 10.64 -0.41 1.13
C LEU A 94 11.17 0.19 -0.17
N SER A 95 12.47 0.15 -0.39
CA SER A 95 13.08 0.66 -1.63
C SER A 95 12.68 -0.19 -2.84
N ALA A 96 12.63 -1.52 -2.69
CA ALA A 96 12.11 -2.40 -3.74
C ALA A 96 10.65 -2.09 -4.08
N LEU A 97 9.79 -1.93 -3.07
CA LEU A 97 8.37 -1.60 -3.26
C LEU A 97 8.17 -0.23 -3.93
N GLN A 98 9.03 0.75 -3.67
CA GLN A 98 8.96 2.03 -4.35
C GLN A 98 9.18 1.86 -5.86
N VAL A 99 10.22 1.12 -6.25
CA VAL A 99 10.53 0.87 -7.67
C VAL A 99 9.45 0.00 -8.34
N GLU A 100 9.00 -1.05 -7.66
CA GLU A 100 7.91 -1.92 -8.16
C GLU A 100 6.62 -1.12 -8.36
N GLY A 101 6.27 -0.23 -7.42
CA GLY A 101 5.06 0.59 -7.47
C GLY A 101 5.04 1.57 -8.65
N GLU A 102 6.20 2.11 -9.04
CA GLU A 102 6.33 2.97 -10.22
C GLU A 102 6.10 2.21 -11.53
N GLN A 103 6.37 0.89 -11.55
CA GLN A 103 6.32 0.06 -12.75
C GLN A 103 5.05 -0.79 -12.85
N ILE A 104 4.23 -0.87 -11.79
CA ILE A 104 3.14 -1.84 -11.73
C ILE A 104 1.95 -1.50 -12.63
N LEU A 105 1.79 -0.20 -12.94
CA LEU A 105 0.75 0.33 -13.82
C LEU A 105 1.25 0.57 -15.25
N ILE A 106 2.50 0.19 -15.54
CA ILE A 106 3.16 0.28 -16.86
C ILE A 106 3.23 -1.12 -17.49
#